data_AF-A0A1A9UQE3-F1
#
_entry.id   AF-A0A1A9UQE3-F1
#
_cell.length_a   1.000
_cell.length_b   1.000
_cell.length_c   1.000
_cell.angle_alpha   90.00
_cell.angle_beta   90.00
_cell.angle_gamma   90.00
#
_symmetry.space_group_name_H-M   'P 1'
#
loop_
_entity.id
_entity.type
_entity.pdbx_description
1 polymer ?
#
loop_
_entity_poly.entity_id
_entity_poly.type
_entity_poly.pdbx_seq_one_letter_code
_entity_poly.pdbx_strand_id
1 'polypeptide(L)'
;MWFQLRFMRRFGYLDQNPDDSEALYHETAIVEAIKNVQKFGALNQTGKLDQMTLDLFKKPRCGVRDMEGQSYYLRQSNAVIRKKRFVFGTGTWTKRRIRYL
;
A
#
# COMPACT_ATOMS: atom_id res chain seq x y z
N MET A 1 -13.15 4.77 -11.61
CA MET A 1 -11.68 4.91 -11.78
C MET A 1 -11.08 5.78 -10.68
N TRP A 2 -11.45 7.06 -10.60
CA TRP A 2 -11.04 7.99 -9.53
C TRP A 2 -11.02 7.43 -8.10
N PHE A 3 -12.08 6.74 -7.66
CA PHE A 3 -12.14 6.14 -6.32
C PHE A 3 -11.05 5.07 -6.09
N GLN A 4 -10.84 4.20 -7.08
CA GLN A 4 -9.85 3.12 -7.05
C GLN A 4 -8.42 3.68 -6.96
N LEU A 5 -8.10 4.70 -7.75
CA LEU A 5 -6.78 5.33 -7.75
C LEU A 5 -6.54 6.16 -6.47
N ARG A 6 -7.56 6.83 -5.92
CA ARG A 6 -7.49 7.47 -4.59
C ARG A 6 -7.30 6.46 -3.45
N PHE A 7 -7.96 5.30 -3.49
CA PHE A 7 -7.74 4.20 -2.53
C PHE A 7 -6.26 3.77 -2.55
N MET A 8 -5.75 3.42 -3.73
CA MET A 8 -4.39 2.89 -3.88
C MET A 8 -3.32 3.90 -3.46
N ARG A 9 -3.47 5.19 -3.81
CA ARG A 9 -2.56 6.27 -3.39
C ARG A 9 -2.66 6.60 -1.89
N ARG A 10 -3.83 6.45 -1.26
CA ARG A 10 -3.98 6.69 0.19
C ARG A 10 -3.34 5.59 1.04
N PHE A 11 -3.31 4.34 0.57
CA PHE A 11 -2.74 3.20 1.31
C PHE A 11 -1.30 2.83 0.92
N GLY A 12 -0.70 3.48 -0.08
CA GLY A 12 0.69 3.26 -0.50
C GLY A 12 0.88 2.15 -1.54
N TYR A 13 -0.17 1.77 -2.26
CA TYR A 13 -0.08 0.87 -3.41
C TYR A 13 0.32 1.59 -4.71
N LEU A 14 0.12 2.90 -4.76
CA LEU A 14 0.62 3.79 -5.81
C LEU A 14 1.26 5.00 -5.15
N ASP A 15 2.26 5.57 -5.83
CA ASP A 15 3.00 6.73 -5.36
C ASP A 15 2.16 8.00 -5.31
N GLN A 16 2.59 8.94 -4.47
CA GLN A 16 1.84 10.16 -4.19
C GLN A 16 2.32 11.31 -5.07
N ASN A 17 2.02 11.21 -6.37
CA ASN A 17 2.21 12.31 -7.31
C ASN A 17 1.41 13.54 -6.81
N PRO A 18 2.02 14.74 -6.73
CA PRO A 18 1.40 15.91 -6.11
C PRO A 18 0.22 16.47 -6.92
N ASP A 19 0.20 16.20 -8.22
CA ASP A 19 -0.60 16.90 -9.23
C ASP A 19 -1.90 16.15 -9.63
N ASP A 20 -2.31 15.16 -8.82
CA ASP A 20 -3.42 14.20 -9.01
C ASP A 20 -3.48 13.44 -10.37
N SER A 21 -2.55 13.70 -11.28
CA SER A 21 -2.50 13.23 -12.68
C SER A 21 -2.45 11.70 -12.81
N GLU A 22 -3.60 11.09 -13.12
CA GLU A 22 -3.74 9.64 -13.35
C GLU A 22 -2.95 9.15 -14.58
N ALA A 23 -2.69 10.02 -15.56
CA ALA A 23 -1.97 9.70 -16.79
C ALA A 23 -0.46 9.41 -16.61
N LEU A 24 0.11 9.69 -15.43
CA LEU A 24 1.53 9.44 -15.14
C LEU A 24 1.82 7.99 -14.69
N TYR A 25 0.79 7.17 -14.43
CA TYR A 25 0.98 5.76 -14.06
C TYR A 25 0.98 4.87 -15.30
N HIS A 26 2.06 4.11 -15.50
CA HIS A 26 2.05 3.00 -16.46
C HIS A 26 1.00 1.95 -16.06
N GLU A 27 0.33 1.35 -17.05
CA GLU A 27 -0.66 0.29 -16.85
C GLU A 27 -0.10 -0.85 -15.96
N THR A 28 1.15 -1.23 -16.19
CA THR A 28 1.87 -2.26 -15.42
C THR A 28 1.94 -1.95 -13.93
N ALA A 29 2.15 -0.68 -13.55
CA ALA A 29 2.18 -0.25 -12.15
C ALA A 29 0.79 -0.30 -11.51
N ILE A 30 -0.27 0.04 -12.26
CA ILE A 30 -1.66 -0.10 -11.80
C ILE A 30 -2.02 -1.59 -11.59
N VAL A 31 -1.63 -2.46 -12.52
CA VAL A 31 -1.84 -3.91 -12.41
C VAL A 31 -1.07 -4.52 -11.24
N GLU A 32 0.18 -4.08 -10.96
CA GLU A 32 0.90 -4.53 -9.77
C GLU A 32 0.26 -3.99 -8.47
N ALA A 33 -0.18 -2.73 -8.46
CA ALA A 33 -0.90 -2.14 -7.33
C ALA A 33 -2.17 -2.95 -6.97
N ILE A 34 -2.96 -3.35 -7.98
CA ILE A 34 -4.14 -4.21 -7.80
C ILE A 34 -3.74 -5.59 -7.27
N LYS A 35 -2.65 -6.21 -7.76
CA LYS A 35 -2.16 -7.49 -7.22
C LYS A 35 -1.71 -7.37 -5.76
N ASN A 36 -1.03 -6.28 -5.40
CA ASN A 36 -0.62 -6.02 -4.02
C ASN A 36 -1.83 -5.79 -3.09
N VAL A 37 -2.87 -5.07 -3.55
CA VAL A 37 -4.18 -4.95 -2.87
C VAL A 37 -4.81 -6.32 -2.64
N GLN A 38 -4.94 -7.13 -3.70
CA GLN A 38 -5.59 -8.43 -3.65
C GLN A 38 -4.87 -9.36 -2.66
N LYS A 39 -3.55 -9.39 -2.72
CA LYS A 39 -2.68 -10.12 -1.79
C LYS A 39 -2.89 -9.71 -0.33
N PHE A 40 -3.02 -8.41 -0.06
CA PHE A 40 -3.30 -7.89 1.30
C PHE A 40 -4.71 -8.28 1.78
N GLY A 41 -5.70 -8.21 0.88
CA GLY A 41 -7.09 -8.63 1.14
C GLY A 41 -7.33 -10.14 1.10
N ALA A 42 -6.29 -10.97 1.04
CA ALA A 42 -6.36 -12.43 0.88
C ALA A 42 -7.17 -12.93 -0.35
N LEU A 43 -7.22 -12.12 -1.41
CA LEU A 43 -7.84 -12.45 -2.69
C LEU A 43 -6.80 -13.01 -3.69
N ASN A 44 -7.30 -13.70 -4.71
CA ASN A 44 -6.48 -14.14 -5.85
C ASN A 44 -5.89 -12.94 -6.60
N GLN A 45 -4.59 -13.00 -6.92
CA GLN A 45 -3.82 -11.90 -7.51
C GLN A 45 -4.03 -11.78 -9.04
N THR A 46 -5.28 -11.58 -9.47
CA THR A 46 -5.65 -11.42 -10.89
C THR A 46 -5.05 -10.17 -11.52
N GLY A 47 -4.84 -9.10 -10.74
CA GLY A 47 -4.48 -7.77 -11.23
C GLY A 47 -5.61 -7.02 -11.93
N LYS A 48 -6.85 -7.52 -11.82
CA LYS A 48 -8.06 -6.90 -12.38
C LYS A 48 -8.96 -6.36 -11.27
N LEU A 49 -9.77 -5.34 -11.59
CA LEU A 49 -10.76 -4.77 -10.68
C LEU A 49 -12.03 -5.64 -10.61
N ASP A 50 -11.84 -6.89 -10.20
CA ASP A 50 -12.92 -7.86 -9.99
C ASP A 50 -13.85 -7.39 -8.85
N GLN A 51 -15.10 -7.86 -8.86
CA GLN A 51 -16.12 -7.44 -7.89
C GLN A 51 -15.66 -7.58 -6.42
N MET A 52 -14.99 -8.67 -6.07
CA MET A 52 -14.40 -8.87 -4.73
C MET A 52 -13.37 -7.78 -4.35
N THR A 53 -12.60 -7.29 -5.31
CA THR A 53 -11.64 -6.19 -5.13
C THR A 53 -12.35 -4.85 -4.94
N LEU A 54 -13.44 -4.62 -5.68
CA LEU A 54 -14.28 -3.43 -5.51
C LEU A 54 -15.01 -3.41 -4.15
N ASP A 55 -15.46 -4.56 -3.67
CA ASP A 55 -16.11 -4.68 -2.36
C ASP A 55 -15.12 -4.68 -1.20
N LEU A 56 -13.86 -5.07 -1.42
CA LEU A 56 -12.75 -4.80 -0.49
C LEU A 56 -12.51 -3.29 -0.33
N PHE A 57 -12.49 -2.53 -1.43
CA PHE A 57 -12.28 -1.07 -1.39
C PHE A 57 -13.38 -0.28 -0.65
N LYS A 58 -14.62 -0.78 -0.63
CA LYS A 58 -15.77 -0.13 0.04
C LYS A 58 -15.78 -0.32 1.56
N LYS A 59 -15.06 -1.30 2.11
CA LYS A 59 -15.12 -1.62 3.54
C LYS A 59 -14.46 -0.53 4.40
N PRO A 60 -15.06 -0.15 5.55
CA PRO A 60 -14.40 0.73 6.50
C PRO A 60 -13.11 0.09 7.02
N ARG A 61 -12.06 0.91 7.18
CA ARG A 61 -10.68 0.48 7.43
C ARG A 61 -9.94 1.51 8.29
N CYS A 62 -8.84 1.10 8.91
CA CYS A 62 -7.92 2.01 9.60
C CYS A 62 -7.34 3.06 8.63
N GLY A 63 -6.96 4.24 9.12
CA GLY A 63 -6.39 5.32 8.32
C GLY A 63 -4.89 5.20 7.99
N VAL A 64 -4.20 4.20 8.55
CA VAL A 64 -2.77 3.89 8.39
C VAL A 64 -2.51 3.20 7.05
N ARG A 65 -1.32 3.39 6.44
CA ARG A 65 -0.94 2.79 5.15
C ARG A 65 -0.76 1.28 5.25
N ASP A 66 -1.04 0.58 4.16
CA ASP A 66 -0.98 -0.89 4.08
C ASP A 66 0.42 -1.37 3.66
N MET A 67 1.17 -0.51 2.96
CA MET A 67 2.59 -0.70 2.67
C MET A 67 3.41 0.51 3.14
N GLU A 68 4.48 0.23 3.88
CA GLU A 68 5.40 1.24 4.41
C GLU A 68 6.66 1.35 3.53
N GLY A 69 7.05 2.58 3.19
CA GLY A 69 8.47 2.94 3.02
C GLY A 69 9.16 2.72 1.67
N GLN A 70 8.51 2.24 0.60
CA GLN A 70 9.10 2.26 -0.75
C GLN A 70 8.07 2.58 -1.85
N SER A 71 8.49 3.44 -2.79
CA SER A 71 7.84 3.66 -4.08
C SER A 71 8.07 2.48 -5.03
N TYR A 72 7.26 2.35 -6.09
CA TYR A 72 7.43 1.23 -7.03
C TYR A 72 8.79 1.30 -7.74
N TYR A 73 9.24 2.49 -8.11
CA TYR A 73 10.53 2.71 -8.77
C TYR A 73 11.74 2.41 -7.85
N LEU A 74 11.67 2.69 -6.55
CA LEU A 74 12.74 2.31 -5.61
C LEU A 74 12.83 0.79 -5.43
N ARG A 75 11.70 0.08 -5.50
CA ARG A 75 11.63 -1.39 -5.44
C ARG A 75 12.14 -2.06 -6.74
N GLN A 76 12.21 -1.31 -7.85
CA GLN A 76 12.84 -1.73 -9.11
C GLN A 76 14.38 -1.67 -9.05
N SER A 77 14.95 -0.85 -8.14
CA SER A 77 16.41 -0.78 -7.97
C SER A 77 16.91 -2.08 -7.31
N ASN A 78 17.80 -2.80 -8.00
CA ASN A 78 18.34 -4.09 -7.55
C ASN A 78 19.36 -3.98 -6.40
N ALA A 79 19.22 -2.97 -5.54
CA ALA A 79 19.85 -2.96 -4.23
C ALA A 79 19.24 -4.11 -3.42
N VAL A 80 19.99 -5.20 -3.23
CA VAL A 80 19.57 -6.38 -2.47
C VAL A 80 19.57 -6.04 -0.97
N ILE A 81 18.59 -5.23 -0.56
CA ILE A 81 18.28 -4.95 0.84
C ILE A 81 17.78 -6.26 1.43
N ARG A 82 18.70 -7.05 1.99
CA ARG A 82 18.41 -8.27 2.75
C ARG A 82 17.31 -7.94 3.76
N LYS A 83 16.11 -8.51 3.56
CA LYS A 83 14.99 -8.34 4.50
C LYS A 83 15.49 -8.69 5.89
N LYS A 84 15.53 -7.69 6.79
CA LYS A 84 15.91 -7.90 8.19
C LYS A 84 14.94 -8.93 8.77
N ARG A 85 15.46 -10.05 9.28
CA ARG A 85 14.66 -11.15 9.84
C ARG A 85 13.78 -10.71 11.03
N PHE A 86 14.16 -9.59 11.66
CA PHE A 86 13.45 -8.93 12.74
C PHE A 86 13.47 -7.42 12.50
N VAL A 87 12.41 -6.72 12.91
CA VAL A 87 12.44 -5.26 13.04
C VAL A 87 13.24 -4.92 14.30
N PHE A 88 14.47 -4.43 14.11
CA PHE A 88 15.30 -3.93 15.21
C PHE A 88 14.63 -2.70 15.82
N GLY A 89 14.16 -2.80 17.06
CA GLY A 89 13.69 -1.69 17.87
C GLY A 89 12.62 -0.83 17.19
N THR A 90 11.37 -1.32 17.13
CA THR A 90 10.23 -0.41 16.93
C THR A 90 10.21 0.64 18.05
N GLY A 91 9.52 1.77 17.82
CA GLY A 91 9.31 2.82 18.82
C GLY A 91 8.43 2.35 19.98
N THR A 92 8.94 1.44 20.82
CA THR A 92 8.24 0.88 21.96
C THR A 92 8.13 1.89 23.09
N TRP A 93 7.06 1.76 23.88
CA TRP A 93 6.84 2.62 25.04
C TRP A 93 7.89 2.33 26.12
N THR A 94 8.85 3.26 26.28
CA THR A 94 9.87 3.22 27.35
C THR A 94 9.28 3.33 28.75
N LYS A 95 7.99 3.68 28.87
CA LYS A 95 7.24 3.84 30.12
C LYS A 95 6.09 2.83 30.17
N ARG A 96 6.03 2.03 31.23
CA ARG A 96 4.96 1.02 31.44
C ARG A 96 3.57 1.58 31.74
N ARG A 97 3.47 2.85 32.16
CA ARG A 97 2.19 3.55 32.41
C ARG A 97 1.94 4.55 31.28
N ILE A 98 1.15 4.14 30.30
CA ILE A 98 0.60 5.02 29.26
C ILE A 98 -0.56 5.81 29.87
N ARG A 99 -0.72 7.07 29.46
CA ARG A 99 -1.87 7.93 29.77
C ARG A 99 -2.31 8.64 28.48
N TYR A 100 -3.62 8.78 28.30
CA TYR A 100 -4.23 9.67 27.31
C TYR A 100 -4.88 10.87 28.02
N LEU A 101 -5.32 11.84 27.23
CA LEU A 101 -6.10 13.01 27.68
C LEU A 101 -7.60 12.69 27.57
#